data_AF-A0A1V6LPZ5-F1
#
_entry.id   AF-A0A1V6LPZ5-F1
#
_cell.length_a   1.000
_cell.length_b   1.000
_cell.length_c   1.000
_cell.angle_alpha   90.00
_cell.angle_beta   90.00
_cell.angle_gamma   90.00
#
_symmetry.space_group_name_H-M   'P 1'
#
loop_
_entity.id
_entity.type
_entity.pdbx_description
1 polymer ?
#
loop_
_entity_poly.entity_id
_entity_poly.type
_entity_poly.pdbx_seq_one_letter_code
_entity_poly.pdbx_strand_id
1 'polypeptide(L)'
;MNFTKKDKIEIFENSISWIVVLAMFIYGGAKLIQFDGAAEIDKTVSEMTGMELMWAFYGYSKSFAITLGIFELIGGILILIKRTRIIGCLFTSTILVNVIFQDIYFGVHLGALKAAILYQLLILIILWLNKEKLIKSIKTLLTSEKTGQTKSKYFVKILIAFGIFVGLRILEYFITIKW
;
A
#
# COMPACT_ATOMS: atom_id res chain seq x y z
N MET A 1 8.40 40.14 -0.10
CA MET A 1 9.18 38.93 -0.46
C MET A 1 8.46 38.26 -1.64
N ASN A 2 9.11 38.10 -2.80
CA ASN A 2 8.46 37.54 -4.00
C ASN A 2 8.74 36.04 -4.11
N PHE A 3 7.69 35.21 -4.11
CA PHE A 3 7.82 33.76 -4.27
C PHE A 3 8.04 33.39 -5.75
N THR A 4 9.03 32.56 -6.01
CA THR A 4 9.29 32.00 -7.34
C THR A 4 8.23 30.96 -7.71
N LYS A 5 8.16 30.57 -8.99
CA LYS A 5 7.28 29.48 -9.44
C LYS A 5 7.57 28.16 -8.70
N LYS A 6 8.84 27.89 -8.40
CA LYS A 6 9.27 26.68 -7.68
C LYS A 6 8.77 26.70 -6.24
N ASP A 7 8.87 27.84 -5.57
CA ASP A 7 8.39 27.99 -4.19
C ASP A 7 6.87 27.76 -4.11
N LYS A 8 6.11 28.30 -5.08
CA LYS A 8 4.65 28.08 -5.14
C LYS A 8 4.29 26.60 -5.31
N ILE A 9 5.00 25.87 -6.16
CA ILE A 9 4.80 24.42 -6.35
C ILE A 9 5.15 23.66 -5.07
N GLU A 10 6.27 24.00 -4.43
CA GLU A 10 6.70 23.35 -3.19
C GLU A 10 5.73 23.60 -2.04
N ILE A 11 5.22 24.83 -1.90
CA ILE A 11 4.18 25.18 -0.91
C ILE A 11 2.93 24.35 -1.19
N PHE A 12 2.45 24.31 -2.43
CA PHE A 12 1.27 23.55 -2.81
C PHE A 12 1.44 22.05 -2.52
N GLU A 13 2.57 21.47 -2.93
CA GLU A 13 2.90 20.05 -2.68
C GLU A 13 2.92 19.74 -1.18
N ASN A 14 3.52 20.61 -0.35
CA ASN A 14 3.53 20.42 1.10
C ASN A 14 2.13 20.52 1.70
N SER A 15 1.31 21.47 1.26
CA SER A 15 -0.07 21.63 1.74
C SER A 15 -0.91 20.38 1.48
N ILE A 16 -0.90 19.86 0.25
CA ILE A 16 -1.66 18.64 -0.07
C ILE A 16 -1.06 17.40 0.62
N SER A 17 0.26 17.35 0.81
CA SER A 17 0.91 16.28 1.58
C SER A 17 0.41 16.28 3.02
N TRP A 18 0.34 17.44 3.67
CA TRP A 18 -0.11 17.54 5.06
C TRP A 18 -1.56 17.10 5.26
N ILE A 19 -2.43 17.36 4.28
CA ILE A 19 -3.81 16.84 4.30
C ILE A 19 -3.81 15.31 4.33
N VAL A 20 -3.03 14.67 3.45
CA VAL A 20 -2.92 13.20 3.39
C VAL A 20 -2.30 12.65 4.67
N VAL A 21 -1.22 13.27 5.18
CA VAL A 21 -0.53 12.82 6.40
C VAL A 21 -1.48 12.86 7.59
N LEU A 22 -2.18 13.98 7.78
CA LEU A 22 -3.14 14.13 8.88
C LEU A 22 -4.25 13.08 8.78
N ALA A 23 -4.79 12.86 7.57
CA ALA A 23 -5.78 11.83 7.35
C ALA A 23 -5.26 10.44 7.71
N MET A 24 -4.07 10.05 7.25
CA MET A 24 -3.48 8.74 7.57
C MET A 24 -3.24 8.56 9.08
N PHE A 25 -2.93 9.64 9.79
CA PHE A 25 -2.78 9.61 11.24
C PHE A 25 -4.12 9.42 11.96
N ILE A 26 -5.16 10.13 11.51
CA ILE A 26 -6.50 10.01 12.08
C ILE A 26 -7.11 8.63 11.79
N TYR A 27 -7.18 8.22 10.52
CA TYR A 27 -7.79 6.95 10.14
C TYR A 27 -6.95 5.76 10.63
N GLY A 28 -5.62 5.82 10.53
CA GLY A 28 -4.74 4.77 11.02
C GLY A 28 -4.79 4.62 12.53
N GLY A 29 -4.85 5.73 13.28
CA GLY A 29 -5.04 5.71 14.73
C GLY A 29 -6.43 5.23 15.15
N ALA A 30 -7.48 5.61 14.41
CA ALA A 30 -8.85 5.22 14.72
C ALA A 30 -9.05 3.70 14.67
N LYS A 31 -8.33 2.98 13.81
CA LYS A 31 -8.39 1.50 13.70
C LYS A 31 -8.07 0.75 14.99
N LEU A 32 -7.45 1.41 15.99
CA LEU A 32 -7.23 0.84 17.32
C LEU A 32 -8.53 0.56 18.09
N ILE A 33 -9.59 1.33 17.83
CA ILE A 33 -10.86 1.28 18.56
C ILE A 33 -12.08 1.20 17.64
N GLN A 34 -11.92 1.51 16.35
CA GLN A 34 -13.01 1.67 15.38
C GLN A 34 -13.90 0.43 15.23
N PHE A 35 -13.34 -0.76 15.43
CA PHE A 35 -14.04 -2.03 15.23
C PHE A 35 -14.37 -2.75 16.55
N ASP A 36 -14.16 -2.09 17.69
CA ASP A 36 -14.49 -2.67 18.99
C ASP A 36 -16.02 -2.84 19.11
N GLY A 37 -16.46 -4.02 19.55
CA GLY A 37 -17.88 -4.37 19.64
C GLY A 37 -18.55 -4.74 18.30
N ALA A 38 -17.83 -4.68 17.18
CA ALA A 38 -18.40 -5.00 15.87
C ALA A 38 -18.56 -6.51 15.60
N ALA A 39 -17.93 -7.37 16.40
CA ALA A 39 -17.98 -8.82 16.26
C ALA A 39 -19.24 -9.45 16.89
N GLU A 40 -19.95 -8.72 17.77
CA GLU A 40 -21.18 -9.19 18.41
C GLU A 40 -22.39 -8.84 17.55
N ILE A 41 -22.66 -9.67 16.55
CA ILE A 41 -23.86 -9.54 15.71
C ILE A 41 -24.67 -10.82 15.87
N ASP A 42 -25.91 -10.72 16.38
CA ASP A 42 -26.88 -11.82 16.50
C ASP A 42 -27.40 -12.34 15.13
N LYS A 43 -26.70 -12.04 14.04
CA LYS A 43 -27.06 -12.40 12.65
C LYS A 43 -26.15 -13.50 12.13
N THR A 44 -26.70 -14.36 11.30
CA THR A 44 -25.89 -15.29 10.50
C THR A 44 -25.15 -14.55 9.40
N VAL A 45 -24.04 -15.12 8.89
CA VAL A 45 -23.23 -14.50 7.81
C VAL A 45 -24.06 -14.17 6.57
N SER A 46 -25.04 -15.02 6.24
CA SER A 46 -25.94 -14.81 5.10
C SER A 46 -26.89 -13.62 5.27
N GLU A 47 -27.13 -13.17 6.50
CA GLU A 47 -28.04 -12.07 6.84
C GLU A 47 -27.30 -10.75 7.03
N MET A 48 -25.97 -10.76 7.09
CA MET A 48 -25.15 -9.57 7.22
C MET A 48 -25.12 -8.78 5.92
N THR A 49 -25.23 -7.46 6.02
CA THR A 49 -24.82 -6.57 4.93
C THR A 49 -23.31 -6.66 4.72
N GLY A 50 -22.83 -6.25 3.54
CA GLY A 50 -21.39 -6.22 3.27
C GLY A 50 -20.60 -5.44 4.32
N MET A 51 -21.12 -4.29 4.75
CA MET A 51 -20.46 -3.46 5.75
C MET A 51 -20.41 -4.14 7.11
N GLU A 52 -21.51 -4.75 7.55
CA GLU A 52 -21.55 -5.52 8.81
C GLU A 52 -20.56 -6.69 8.77
N LEU A 53 -20.49 -7.42 7.65
CA LEU A 53 -19.54 -8.50 7.47
C LEU A 53 -18.09 -8.02 7.56
N MET A 54 -17.78 -6.90 6.91
CA MET A 54 -16.44 -6.29 6.96
C MET A 54 -16.09 -5.81 8.37
N TRP A 55 -17.03 -5.18 9.06
CA TRP A 55 -16.85 -4.71 10.43
C TRP A 55 -16.68 -5.87 11.42
N ALA A 56 -17.45 -6.95 11.26
CA ALA A 56 -17.29 -8.18 12.04
C ALA A 56 -15.93 -8.85 11.79
N PHE A 57 -15.46 -8.88 10.53
CA PHE A 57 -14.13 -9.40 10.19
C PHE A 57 -13.00 -8.62 10.87
N TYR A 58 -13.04 -7.28 10.80
CA TYR A 58 -12.05 -6.44 11.47
C TYR A 58 -12.19 -6.43 13.00
N GLY A 59 -13.41 -6.60 13.52
CA GLY A 59 -13.70 -6.75 14.95
C GLY A 59 -13.19 -8.07 15.51
N TYR A 60 -13.34 -9.17 14.77
CA TYR A 60 -12.79 -10.49 15.14
C TYR A 60 -11.27 -10.46 15.20
N SER A 61 -10.61 -9.92 14.17
CA SER A 61 -9.15 -9.81 14.10
C SER A 61 -8.69 -8.38 14.30
N LYS A 62 -8.75 -7.91 15.55
CA LYS A 62 -8.27 -6.58 15.93
C LYS A 62 -6.81 -6.37 15.53
N SER A 63 -5.94 -7.38 15.67
CA SER A 63 -4.54 -7.31 15.24
C SER A 63 -4.38 -7.03 13.74
N PHE A 64 -5.26 -7.57 12.89
CA PHE A 64 -5.25 -7.29 11.46
C PHE A 64 -5.63 -5.83 11.17
N ALA A 65 -6.70 -5.33 11.82
CA ALA A 65 -7.11 -3.92 11.71
C ALA A 65 -5.99 -2.97 12.17
N ILE A 66 -5.35 -3.27 13.30
CA ILE A 66 -4.24 -2.49 13.85
C ILE A 66 -3.03 -2.49 12.90
N THR A 67 -2.71 -3.64 12.29
CA THR A 67 -1.60 -3.73 11.32
C THR A 67 -1.82 -2.80 10.14
N LEU A 68 -3.06 -2.77 9.61
CA LEU A 68 -3.42 -1.85 8.53
C LEU A 68 -3.31 -0.39 8.97
N GLY A 69 -3.72 -0.07 10.19
CA GLY A 69 -3.55 1.27 10.78
C GLY A 69 -2.09 1.67 10.95
N ILE A 70 -1.22 0.77 11.40
CA ILE A 70 0.23 1.00 11.50
C ILE A 70 0.82 1.30 10.11
N PHE A 71 0.39 0.60 9.07
CA PHE A 71 0.84 0.90 7.71
C PHE A 71 0.36 2.27 7.23
N GLU A 72 -0.85 2.70 7.57
CA GLU A 72 -1.28 4.07 7.29
C GLU A 72 -0.40 5.10 8.01
N LEU A 73 -0.08 4.88 9.29
CA LEU A 73 0.83 5.74 10.05
C LEU A 73 2.23 5.82 9.43
N ILE A 74 2.82 4.67 9.07
CA ILE A 74 4.13 4.61 8.40
C ILE A 74 4.06 5.36 7.06
N GLY A 75 3.01 5.16 6.28
CA GLY A 75 2.77 5.86 5.03
C GLY A 75 2.71 7.38 5.22
N GLY A 76 1.98 7.85 6.23
CA GLY A 76 1.92 9.26 6.61
C GLY A 76 3.30 9.83 6.99
N ILE A 77 4.08 9.12 7.82
CA ILE A 77 5.44 9.55 8.20
C ILE A 77 6.34 9.65 6.96
N LEU A 78 6.28 8.68 6.06
CA LEU A 78 7.08 8.69 4.83
C LEU A 78 6.71 9.85 3.89
N ILE A 79 5.42 10.22 3.79
CA ILE A 79 4.94 11.36 2.98
C ILE A 79 5.36 12.70 3.60
N LEU A 80 5.35 12.79 4.94
CA LEU A 80 5.72 13.99 5.68
C LEU A 80 7.18 14.40 5.42
N ILE A 81 8.09 13.42 5.39
CA ILE A 81 9.51 13.63 5.13
C ILE A 81 9.73 13.81 3.62
N LYS A 82 10.05 15.04 3.18
CA LYS A 82 10.27 15.41 1.76
C LYS A 82 11.17 14.43 0.99
N ARG A 83 12.20 13.89 1.65
CA ARG A 83 13.16 12.95 1.05
C ARG A 83 12.52 11.61 0.68
N THR A 84 11.58 11.11 1.50
CA THR A 84 10.93 9.80 1.31
C THR A 84 9.54 9.91 0.70
N ARG A 85 9.07 11.12 0.38
CA ARG A 85 7.69 11.38 -0.03
C ARG A 85 7.19 10.52 -1.18
N ILE A 86 7.99 10.34 -2.24
CA ILE A 86 7.59 9.51 -3.38
C ILE A 86 7.37 8.05 -2.94
N ILE A 87 8.24 7.53 -2.07
CA ILE A 87 8.12 6.18 -1.51
C ILE A 87 6.86 6.08 -0.65
N GLY A 88 6.64 7.07 0.23
CA GLY A 88 5.43 7.15 1.04
C GLY A 88 4.16 7.20 0.21
N CYS A 89 4.13 8.00 -0.86
CA CYS A 89 3.01 8.08 -1.79
C CYS A 89 2.71 6.74 -2.47
N LEU A 90 3.73 6.04 -2.98
CA LEU A 90 3.56 4.73 -3.59
C LEU A 90 3.06 3.68 -2.58
N PHE A 91 3.64 3.68 -1.38
CA PHE A 91 3.26 2.77 -0.30
C PHE A 91 1.82 3.01 0.14
N THR A 92 1.47 4.24 0.53
CA THR A 92 0.11 4.60 0.95
C THR A 92 -0.91 4.41 -0.16
N SER A 93 -0.54 4.61 -1.42
CA SER A 93 -1.44 4.33 -2.56
C SER A 93 -1.87 2.87 -2.62
N THR A 94 -1.00 1.91 -2.28
CA THR A 94 -1.40 0.49 -2.28
C THR A 94 -2.44 0.20 -1.20
N ILE A 95 -2.31 0.84 -0.04
CA ILE A 95 -3.24 0.73 1.08
C ILE A 95 -4.58 1.37 0.71
N LEU A 96 -4.59 2.60 0.21
CA LEU A 96 -5.81 3.31 -0.15
C LEU A 96 -6.57 2.62 -1.29
N VAL A 97 -5.89 2.06 -2.29
CA VAL A 97 -6.56 1.29 -3.34
C VAL A 97 -7.25 0.06 -2.74
N ASN A 98 -6.62 -0.63 -1.78
CA ASN A 98 -7.24 -1.75 -1.09
C ASN A 98 -8.48 -1.30 -0.28
N VAL A 99 -8.38 -0.21 0.48
CA VAL A 99 -9.49 0.36 1.25
C VAL A 99 -10.64 0.80 0.33
N ILE A 100 -10.35 1.49 -0.78
CA ILE A 100 -11.37 1.91 -1.76
C ILE A 100 -12.12 0.70 -2.33
N PHE A 101 -11.41 -0.38 -2.66
CA PHE A 101 -12.06 -1.60 -3.13
C PHE A 101 -12.92 -2.23 -2.04
N GLN A 102 -12.45 -2.30 -0.81
CA GLN A 102 -13.26 -2.77 0.30
C GLN A 102 -14.52 -1.90 0.46
N ASP A 103 -14.38 -0.59 0.43
CA ASP A 103 -15.51 0.34 0.56
C ASP A 103 -16.56 0.14 -0.54
N ILE A 104 -16.13 -0.09 -1.77
CA ILE A 104 -17.03 -0.34 -2.91
C ILE A 104 -17.71 -1.72 -2.80
N TYR A 105 -16.95 -2.78 -2.60
CA TYR A 105 -17.47 -4.15 -2.66
C TYR A 105 -18.27 -4.55 -1.41
N PHE A 106 -17.96 -3.96 -0.26
CA PHE A 106 -18.70 -4.18 0.98
C PHE A 106 -19.76 -3.09 1.24
N GLY A 107 -19.92 -2.12 0.35
CA GLY A 107 -20.95 -1.09 0.48
C GLY A 107 -20.80 -0.23 1.74
N VAL A 108 -19.56 0.12 2.08
CA VAL A 108 -19.23 0.96 3.24
C VAL A 108 -19.79 2.36 3.03
N HIS A 109 -20.02 3.09 4.14
CA HIS A 109 -20.52 4.46 4.11
C HIS A 109 -19.83 5.34 3.06
N LEU A 110 -20.65 6.01 2.24
CA LEU A 110 -20.21 6.86 1.14
C LEU A 110 -19.21 7.95 1.56
N GLY A 111 -19.27 8.41 2.81
CA GLY A 111 -18.32 9.38 3.37
C GLY A 111 -16.88 8.83 3.43
N ALA A 112 -16.70 7.60 3.88
CA ALA A 112 -15.39 6.93 3.95
C ALA A 112 -14.82 6.74 2.54
N LEU A 113 -15.65 6.25 1.61
CA LEU A 113 -15.27 6.06 0.21
C LEU A 113 -14.81 7.38 -0.44
N LYS A 114 -15.59 8.46 -0.26
CA LYS A 114 -15.23 9.79 -0.80
C LYS A 114 -13.91 10.31 -0.21
N ALA A 115 -13.69 10.12 1.09
CA ALA A 115 -12.45 10.51 1.74
C ALA A 115 -11.25 9.72 1.17
N ALA A 116 -11.37 8.40 1.07
CA ALA A 116 -10.33 7.54 0.53
C ALA A 116 -9.97 7.91 -0.92
N ILE A 117 -10.98 8.15 -1.78
CA ILE A 117 -10.78 8.61 -3.15
C ILE A 117 -10.09 9.97 -3.19
N LEU A 118 -10.52 10.92 -2.34
CA LEU A 118 -9.88 12.24 -2.26
C LEU A 118 -8.39 12.13 -1.91
N TYR A 119 -8.05 11.35 -0.88
CA TYR A 119 -6.65 11.17 -0.48
C TYR A 119 -5.83 10.48 -1.57
N GLN A 120 -6.42 9.50 -2.26
CA GLN A 120 -5.79 8.83 -3.39
C GLN A 120 -5.51 9.82 -4.54
N LEU A 121 -6.45 10.71 -4.86
CA LEU A 121 -6.24 11.74 -5.88
C LEU A 121 -5.14 12.73 -5.48
N LEU A 122 -5.09 13.16 -4.22
CA LEU A 122 -4.02 14.03 -3.72
C LEU A 122 -2.65 13.35 -3.83
N ILE A 123 -2.56 12.06 -3.51
CA ILE A 123 -1.33 11.27 -3.69
C ILE A 123 -0.91 11.23 -5.17
N LEU A 124 -1.85 11.01 -6.09
CA LEU A 124 -1.55 11.00 -7.53
C LEU A 124 -1.06 12.37 -8.01
N ILE A 125 -1.60 13.47 -7.48
CA ILE A 125 -1.10 14.83 -7.76
C ILE A 125 0.33 15.00 -7.25
N ILE A 126 0.66 14.56 -6.04
CA ILE A 126 2.03 14.62 -5.49
C ILE A 126 3.01 13.84 -6.36
N LEU A 127 2.63 12.63 -6.79
CA LEU A 127 3.43 11.82 -7.70
C LEU A 127 3.61 12.49 -9.06
N TRP A 128 2.58 13.14 -9.59
CA TRP A 128 2.64 13.88 -10.84
C TRP A 128 3.59 15.09 -10.76
N LEU A 129 3.56 15.84 -9.65
CA LEU A 129 4.50 16.95 -9.39
C LEU A 129 5.95 16.47 -9.34
N ASN A 130 6.19 15.22 -8.92
CA ASN A 130 7.51 14.60 -8.82
C ASN A 130 7.83 13.61 -9.96
N LYS A 131 7.07 13.64 -11.07
CA LYS A 131 7.15 12.64 -12.15
C LYS A 131 8.55 12.42 -12.73
N GLU A 132 9.35 13.47 -12.85
CA GLU A 132 10.71 13.38 -13.42
C GLU A 132 11.61 12.51 -12.54
N LYS A 133 11.54 12.70 -11.22
CA LYS A 133 12.28 11.87 -10.24
C LYS A 133 11.76 10.44 -10.27
N LEU A 134 10.44 10.25 -10.32
CA LEU A 134 9.82 8.93 -10.36
C LEU A 134 10.26 8.13 -11.59
N ILE A 135 10.15 8.71 -12.79
CA ILE A 135 10.53 8.07 -14.05
C ILE A 135 12.03 7.77 -14.06
N LYS A 136 12.87 8.69 -13.56
CA LYS A 136 14.32 8.46 -13.44
C LYS A 136 14.62 7.26 -12.55
N SER A 137 14.00 7.18 -11.37
CA SER A 137 14.17 6.05 -10.44
C SER A 137 13.72 4.73 -11.07
N ILE A 138 12.55 4.70 -11.70
CA ILE A 138 12.06 3.50 -12.41
C ILE A 138 13.04 3.09 -13.51
N LYS A 139 13.51 4.04 -14.32
CA LYS A 139 14.48 3.74 -15.38
C LYS A 139 15.77 3.16 -14.83
N THR A 140 16.29 3.71 -13.72
CA THR A 140 17.48 3.17 -13.05
C THR A 140 17.23 1.74 -12.57
N LEU A 141 16.07 1.45 -11.96
CA LEU A 141 15.71 0.10 -11.49
C LEU A 141 15.51 -0.90 -12.62
N LEU A 142 15.03 -0.45 -13.79
CA LEU A 142 14.78 -1.30 -14.96
C LEU A 142 15.99 -1.40 -15.91
N THR A 143 17.05 -0.60 -15.70
CA THR A 143 18.25 -0.67 -16.55
C THR A 143 18.99 -1.96 -16.21
N SER A 144 18.92 -2.93 -17.10
CA SER A 144 19.67 -4.18 -16.98
C SER A 144 21.14 -3.95 -17.35
N GLU A 145 22.05 -4.34 -16.46
CA GLU A 145 23.47 -4.40 -16.81
C GLU A 145 23.69 -5.51 -17.85
N LYS A 146 24.25 -5.17 -19.00
CA LYS A 146 24.65 -6.15 -20.01
C LYS A 146 25.79 -6.99 -19.44
N THR A 147 25.47 -8.17 -18.92
CA THR A 147 26.48 -9.15 -18.51
C THR A 147 27.11 -9.77 -19.76
N GLY A 148 28.40 -9.52 -19.97
CA GLY A 148 29.19 -10.09 -21.08
C GLY A 148 29.49 -11.58 -20.88
N GLN A 149 28.47 -12.42 -20.79
CA GLN A 149 28.61 -13.87 -20.57
C GLN A 149 28.48 -14.66 -21.88
N THR A 150 29.36 -15.64 -22.08
CA THR A 150 29.32 -16.57 -23.20
C THR A 150 28.07 -17.46 -23.15
N LYS A 151 27.47 -17.77 -24.31
CA LYS A 151 26.24 -18.61 -24.42
C LYS A 151 26.33 -19.93 -23.65
N SER A 152 27.50 -20.59 -23.65
CA SER A 152 27.75 -21.83 -22.91
C SER A 152 27.64 -21.65 -21.38
N LYS A 153 28.26 -20.60 -20.83
CA LYS A 153 28.16 -20.29 -19.39
C LYS A 153 26.72 -19.96 -18.96
N TYR A 154 25.96 -19.31 -19.82
CA TYR A 154 24.55 -19.01 -19.55
C TYR A 154 23.69 -20.29 -19.50
N PHE A 155 23.88 -21.20 -20.46
CA PHE A 155 23.16 -22.47 -20.49
C PHE A 155 23.44 -23.34 -19.27
N VAL A 156 24.71 -23.45 -18.86
CA VAL A 156 25.10 -24.17 -17.64
C VAL A 156 24.46 -23.56 -16.40
N LYS A 157 24.42 -22.22 -16.29
CA LYS A 157 23.73 -21.54 -15.16
C LYS A 157 22.25 -21.86 -15.11
N ILE A 158 21.57 -21.88 -16.26
CA ILE A 158 20.14 -22.26 -16.32
C ILE A 158 19.94 -23.70 -15.87
N LEU A 159 20.77 -24.63 -16.32
CA LEU A 159 20.67 -26.04 -15.90
C LEU A 159 20.88 -26.21 -14.40
N ILE A 160 21.88 -25.54 -13.84
CA ILE A 160 22.12 -25.54 -12.38
C ILE A 160 20.92 -24.92 -11.65
N ALA A 161 20.43 -23.77 -12.10
CA ALA A 161 19.28 -23.11 -11.50
C ALA A 161 18.02 -23.99 -11.55
N PHE A 162 17.81 -24.73 -12.65
CA PHE A 162 16.70 -25.66 -12.78
C PHE A 162 16.83 -26.85 -11.83
N GLY A 163 18.02 -27.43 -11.69
CA GLY A 163 18.27 -28.49 -10.69
C GLY A 163 18.01 -28.02 -9.26
N ILE A 164 18.49 -26.83 -8.89
CA ILE A 164 18.22 -26.20 -7.60
C ILE A 164 16.71 -25.97 -7.43
N PHE A 165 16.04 -25.45 -8.44
CA PHE A 165 14.59 -25.23 -8.43
C PHE A 165 13.82 -26.52 -8.15
N VAL A 166 14.16 -27.63 -8.82
CA VAL A 166 13.49 -28.92 -8.59
C VAL A 166 13.73 -29.41 -7.17
N GLY A 167 14.97 -29.32 -6.67
CA GLY A 167 15.27 -29.67 -5.27
C GLY A 167 14.51 -28.84 -4.26
N LEU A 168 14.47 -27.50 -4.45
CA LEU A 168 13.69 -26.59 -3.60
C LEU A 168 12.19 -26.88 -3.68
N ARG A 169 11.65 -27.26 -4.85
CA ARG A 169 10.24 -27.65 -4.99
C ARG A 169 9.89 -28.94 -4.28
N ILE A 170 10.77 -29.94 -4.30
CA ILE A 170 10.57 -31.19 -3.56
C ILE A 170 10.63 -30.91 -2.06
N LEU A 171 11.59 -30.09 -1.61
CA LEU A 171 11.68 -29.67 -0.21
C LEU A 171 10.44 -28.91 0.24
N GLU A 172 9.98 -27.93 -0.54
CA GLU A 172 8.74 -27.19 -0.30
C GLU A 172 7.55 -28.15 -0.16
N TYR A 173 7.41 -29.11 -1.07
CA TYR A 173 6.34 -30.11 -1.01
C TYR A 173 6.36 -30.89 0.32
N PHE A 174 7.53 -31.35 0.77
CA PHE A 174 7.61 -32.09 2.04
C PHE A 174 7.37 -31.21 3.28
N ILE A 175 7.77 -29.94 3.25
CA ILE A 175 7.52 -28.99 4.34
C ILE A 175 6.02 -28.64 4.42
N THR A 176 5.37 -28.45 3.28
CA THR A 176 3.99 -27.96 3.21
C THR A 176 2.92 -29.05 3.35
N ILE A 177 3.26 -30.32 3.08
CA ILE A 177 2.28 -31.42 3.15
C ILE A 177 2.14 -32.04 4.54
N LYS A 178 3.08 -31.77 5.45
CA LYS A 178 3.04 -32.22 6.86
C LYS A 178 2.49 -31.14 7.78
N TRP A 179 1.30 -30.63 7.48
CA TRP A 179 0.46 -29.88 8.41
C TRP A 179 -1.01 -30.15 8.10
#